data_AF-A0A2E8JUH7-F1
#
_entry.id   AF-A0A2E8JUH7-F1
#
_cell.length_a   1.000
_cell.length_b   1.000
_cell.length_c   1.000
_cell.angle_alpha   90.00
_cell.angle_beta   90.00
_cell.angle_gamma   90.00
#
_symmetry.space_group_name_H-M   'P 1'
#
loop_
_entity.id
_entity.type
_entity.pdbx_description
1 polymer ?
#
loop_
_entity_poly.entity_id
_entity_poly.type
_entity_poly.pdbx_seq_one_letter_code
_entity_poly.pdbx_strand_id
1 'polypeptide(L)' 'MYLGDLLNFIVPVLLMLYAGYCWIRQGVHVRGKGWQSRQEMPKTFWFTIILYVVISIGAVVGNLFWMSRLK' A
#
# COMPACT_ATOMS: atom_id res chain seq x y z
N MET A 1 2.96 -21.15 12.05
CA MET A 1 3.15 -20.04 11.09
C MET A 1 4.23 -20.49 10.14
N TYR A 2 3.85 -20.88 8.93
CA TYR A 2 4.80 -21.37 7.93
C TYR A 2 5.54 -20.19 7.30
N LEU A 3 6.72 -20.44 6.73
CA LEU A 3 7.48 -19.40 6.02
C LEU A 3 6.62 -18.70 4.95
N GLY A 4 5.77 -19.45 4.25
CA GLY A 4 4.82 -18.90 3.27
C GLY A 4 3.84 -17.87 3.85
N ASP A 5 3.37 -18.06 5.09
CA ASP A 5 2.44 -17.12 5.73
C ASP A 5 3.13 -15.79 6.04
N LEU A 6 4.41 -15.85 6.45
CA LEU A 6 5.21 -14.64 6.71
C LEU A 6 5.46 -13.85 5.42
N LEU A 7 5.72 -14.53 4.31
CA LEU A 7 5.93 -13.90 3.00
C LEU A 7 4.71 -13.10 2.54
N ASN A 8 3.49 -13.52 2.91
CA ASN A 8 2.27 -12.82 2.54
C ASN A 8 2.13 -11.42 3.19
N PHE A 9 2.87 -11.13 4.27
CA PHE A 9 2.90 -9.80 4.88
C PHE A 9 3.89 -8.83 4.23
N ILE A 10 4.81 -9.31 3.38
CA ILE A 10 5.84 -8.46 2.77
C ILE A 10 5.18 -7.41 1.87
N VAL A 11 4.28 -7.83 0.99
CA VAL A 11 3.60 -6.95 0.03
C VAL A 11 2.82 -5.82 0.72
N PRO A 12 1.90 -6.09 1.68
CA PRO A 12 1.17 -5.02 2.34
C PRO A 12 2.07 -4.06 3.13
N VAL A 13 3.15 -4.56 3.76
CA VAL A 13 4.12 -3.71 4.46
C VAL A 13 4.83 -2.77 3.49
N LEU A 14 5.34 -3.28 2.37
CA LEU A 14 5.99 -2.46 1.36
C LEU A 14 5.04 -1.41 0.74
N LEU A 15 3.78 -1.78 0.50
CA LEU A 15 2.74 -0.86 0.03
C LEU A 15 2.48 0.27 1.03
N MET A 16 2.41 -0.05 2.33
CA MET A 16 2.22 0.96 3.38
C MET A 16 3.44 1.88 3.49
N LEU A 17 4.65 1.32 3.43
CA LEU A 17 5.89 2.11 3.42
C LEU A 17 5.95 3.04 2.21
N TYR A 18 5.52 2.57 1.03
CA TYR A 18 5.48 3.41 -0.17
C TYR A 18 4.42 4.52 -0.06
N ALA A 19 3.25 4.23 0.51
CA ALA A 19 2.25 5.26 0.79
C ALA A 19 2.81 6.33 1.75
N GLY A 20 3.51 5.92 2.81
CA GLY A 20 4.22 6.83 3.71
C GLY A 20 5.30 7.66 3.02
N TYR A 21 6.07 7.04 2.12
CA TYR A 21 7.06 7.75 1.31
C TYR A 21 6.42 8.82 0.41
N CYS A 22 5.35 8.49 -0.31
CA CYS A 22 4.57 9.42 -1.11
C CYS A 22 3.99 10.56 -0.28
N TRP A 23 3.54 10.26 0.94
CA TRP A 23 3.04 11.26 1.88
C TRP A 23 4.13 12.24 2.32
N ILE A 24 5.30 11.77 2.73
CA ILE A 24 6.41 12.64 3.17
C ILE A 24 6.91 13.51 2.00
N ARG A 25 7.05 12.91 0.81
CA ARG A 25 7.53 13.60 -0.40
C ARG A 25 6.45 14.46 -1.08
N GLN A 26 5.20 14.41 -0.60
CA GLN A 26 4.04 15.07 -1.20
C GLN A 26 3.94 14.87 -2.72
N GLY A 27 4.19 13.65 -3.19
CA GLY A 27 4.14 13.29 -4.61
C GLY A 27 3.87 11.81 -4.86
N VAL A 28 3.46 11.47 -6.09
CA VAL A 28 3.14 10.11 -6.53
C VAL A 28 3.67 9.85 -7.93
N HIS A 29 3.93 8.58 -8.25
CA HIS A 29 4.26 8.18 -9.61
C HIS A 29 3.00 8.08 -10.47
N VAL A 30 2.98 8.80 -11.59
CA VAL A 30 1.89 8.82 -12.56
C VAL A 30 2.37 8.24 -13.88
N ARG A 31 1.63 7.25 -14.39
CA ARG A 31 1.96 6.57 -15.66
C ARG A 31 2.08 7.58 -16.80
N GLY A 32 3.21 7.53 -17.51
CA GLY A 32 3.50 8.42 -18.65
C GLY A 32 3.95 9.83 -18.28
N LYS A 33 3.92 10.21 -17.00
CA LYS A 33 4.39 11.53 -16.51
C LYS A 33 5.53 11.43 -15.48
N GLY A 34 5.75 10.24 -14.91
CA GLY A 34 6.78 10.03 -13.89
C GLY A 34 6.33 10.53 -12.52
N TRP A 35 7.27 11.02 -11.71
CA TRP A 35 6.96 11.56 -10.38
C TRP A 35 6.27 12.91 -10.52
N GLN A 36 5.08 13.05 -9.91
CA GLN A 36 4.28 14.27 -9.93
C GLN A 36 3.99 14.69 -8.49
N SER A 37 4.06 15.99 -8.23
CA SER A 37 3.72 16.55 -6.93
C SER A 37 2.20 16.53 -6.69
N ARG A 38 1.81 16.62 -5.42
CA ARG A 38 0.42 16.79 -5.02
C ARG A 38 -0.21 18.07 -5.59
N GLN A 39 0.59 19.11 -5.83
CA GLN A 39 0.08 20.37 -6.39
C GLN A 39 -0.28 20.22 -7.87
N GLU A 40 0.53 19.49 -8.64
CA GLU A 40 0.28 19.24 -10.06
C GLU A 40 -0.89 18.26 -10.27
N MET A 41 -0.96 17.19 -9.46
CA MET A 41 -1.98 16.14 -9.61
C MET A 41 -2.64 15.77 -8.27
N PRO A 42 -3.42 16.67 -7.65
CA PRO A 42 -3.97 16.46 -6.31
C PRO A 42 -4.96 15.29 -6.25
N LYS A 43 -5.81 15.14 -7.27
CA LYS A 43 -6.80 14.05 -7.34
C LYS A 43 -6.11 12.68 -7.40
N THR A 44 -5.11 12.56 -8.27
CA THR A 44 -4.33 11.32 -8.42
C THR A 44 -3.54 11.02 -7.16
N PHE A 45 -2.93 12.03 -6.53
CA PHE A 45 -2.23 11.86 -5.26
C PHE A 45 -3.14 11.24 -4.19
N TRP A 46 -4.29 11.86 -3.92
CA TRP A 46 -5.22 11.37 -2.90
C TRP A 46 -5.80 10.00 -3.24
N PHE A 47 -6.19 9.77 -4.50
CA PHE A 47 -6.67 8.46 -4.94
C PHE A 47 -5.63 7.36 -4.69
N THR A 48 -4.37 7.60 -5.09
CA THR A 48 -3.28 6.64 -4.94
C THR A 48 -2.98 6.34 -3.47
N ILE A 49 -2.91 7.37 -2.61
CA ILE A 49 -2.67 7.17 -1.17
C ILE A 49 -3.79 6.35 -0.53
N ILE A 50 -5.06 6.70 -0.78
CA ILE A 50 -6.21 5.97 -0.24
C ILE A 50 -6.20 4.53 -0.73
N LEU A 51 -5.95 4.31 -2.02
CA LEU A 51 -5.90 2.98 -2.62
C LEU A 51 -4.82 2.11 -1.94
N TYR A 52 -3.60 2.63 -1.77
CA TYR A 52 -2.52 1.89 -1.15
C TYR A 52 -2.79 1.54 0.31
N VAL A 53 -3.36 2.49 1.07
CA VAL A 53 -3.73 2.26 2.48
C VAL A 53 -4.83 1.20 2.57
N VAL A 54 -5.89 1.30 1.77
CA VAL A 54 -7.01 0.34 1.78
C VAL A 54 -6.55 -1.06 1.38
N ILE A 55 -5.76 -1.19 0.32
CA ILE A 55 -5.22 -2.49 -0.13
C ILE A 55 -4.30 -3.08 0.94
N SER A 56 -3.40 -2.28 1.51
CA SER A 56 -2.47 -2.75 2.54
C SER A 56 -3.22 -3.27 3.78
N ILE A 57 -4.17 -2.49 4.31
CA ILE A 57 -4.98 -2.89 5.47
C ILE A 57 -5.81 -4.13 5.14
N GLY A 58 -6.47 -4.14 3.98
CA GLY A 58 -7.30 -5.28 3.54
C GLY A 58 -6.48 -6.57 3.42
N ALA A 59 -5.26 -6.50 2.88
CA ALA A 59 -4.37 -7.64 2.78
C ALA A 59 -3.88 -8.12 4.16
N VAL A 60 -3.56 -7.21 5.10
CA VAL A 60 -3.19 -7.59 6.47
C VAL A 60 -4.36 -8.29 7.18
N VAL A 61 -5.55 -7.70 7.13
CA VAL A 61 -6.76 -8.28 7.76
C VAL A 61 -7.11 -9.63 7.13
N GLY A 62 -7.03 -9.75 5.80
CA GLY A 62 -7.27 -10.99 5.08
C GLY A 62 -6.29 -12.09 5.47
N ASN A 63 -4.99 -11.78 5.58
CA ASN A 63 -3.98 -12.73 6.03
C ASN A 63 -4.22 -13.18 7.48
N LEU A 64 -4.54 -12.24 8.38
CA LEU A 64 -4.86 -12.56 9.77
C LEU A 64 -6.10 -13.46 9.87
N PHE A 65 -7.15 -13.16 9.10
CA PHE A 65 -8.37 -13.97 9.03
C PHE A 65 -8.06 -15.38 8.51
N TRP A 66 -7.27 -15.50 7.43
CA TRP A 66 -6.86 -16.78 6.88
C TRP A 66 -6.06 -17.62 7.90
N MET A 67 -5.10 -17.01 8.57
CA MET A 67 -4.33 -17.66 9.64
C MET A 67 -5.22 -18.11 10.81
N SER A 68 -6.27 -17.34 11.15
CA SER A 68 -7.21 -17.72 12.21
C SER A 68 -8.08 -18.93 11.86
N ARG A 69 -8.32 -19.16 10.56
CA ARG A 69 -9.13 -20.29 10.03
C ARG A 69 -8.34 -21.58 9.88
N LEU A 70 -7.01 -21.52 9.86
CA LEU A 70 -6.11 -22.68 9.75
C LEU A 70 -5.70 -23.26 11.12
N LYS A 71 -6.13 -22.64 12.22
CA LYS A 71 -6.03 -23.20 13.58
C LYS A 71 -7.15 -24.19 13.82
#